data_AF-A0A7S3C289-F1
#
_entry.id   AF-A0A7S3C289-F1
#
_cell.length_a   1.000
_cell.length_b   1.000
_cell.length_c   1.000
_cell.angle_alpha   90.00
_cell.angle_beta   90.00
_cell.angle_gamma   90.00
#
_symmetry.space_group_name_H-M   'P 1'
#
loop_
_entity.id
_entity.type
_entity.pdbx_description
1 polymer ?
#
loop_
_entity_poly.entity_id
_entity_poly.type
_entity_poly.pdbx_seq_one_letter_code
_entity_poly.pdbx_strand_id
1 'polypeptide(L)'
;VAYKECKRVVSELSQLFPVRDDERVHVFHKSVTDWLTGSPPYDDRDEDSPFFVDRAAGQQMVAKACAEAPRSGYANRWALHHCAEAADWGAFACLATDLGYLEARFAAGSGATLGLELGRARGAACAAQVAPFGRFVISCMHILMHEPTAVSQLACQQPKDCAVFKVWEA
;
A
#
# COMPACT_ATOMS: atom_id res chain seq x y z
N VAL A 1 17.39 -1.62 37.18
CA VAL A 1 17.40 -0.18 36.85
C VAL A 1 16.94 0.04 35.40
N ALA A 2 17.57 -0.59 34.41
CA ALA A 2 17.18 -0.53 32.99
C ALA A 2 15.68 -0.79 32.68
N TYR A 3 15.04 -1.81 33.30
CA TYR A 3 13.62 -2.11 33.05
C TYR A 3 12.65 -1.00 33.50
N LYS A 4 12.95 -0.30 34.60
CA LYS A 4 12.15 0.83 35.07
C LYS A 4 12.31 2.05 34.16
N GLU A 5 13.51 2.22 33.63
CA GLU A 5 13.84 3.30 32.71
C GLU A 5 13.18 3.08 31.33
N CYS A 6 13.22 1.87 30.79
CA CYS A 6 12.45 1.51 29.59
C CYS A 6 10.95 1.75 29.77
N LYS A 7 10.36 1.36 30.90
CA LYS A 7 8.92 1.61 31.18
C LYS A 7 8.59 3.10 31.18
N ARG A 8 9.46 3.93 31.77
CA ARG A 8 9.28 5.38 31.79
C ARG A 8 9.37 5.97 30.39
N VAL A 9 10.40 5.60 29.62
CA VAL A 9 10.58 6.07 28.23
C VAL A 9 9.42 5.64 27.34
N VAL A 10 8.96 4.39 27.45
CA VAL A 10 7.78 3.91 26.71
C VAL A 10 6.52 4.69 27.11
N SER A 11 6.34 4.97 28.40
CA SER A 11 5.20 5.76 28.89
C SER A 11 5.25 7.21 28.35
N GLU A 12 6.42 7.85 28.34
CA GLU A 12 6.58 9.20 27.79
C GLU A 12 6.36 9.22 26.27
N LEU A 13 6.96 8.29 25.53
CA LEU A 13 6.80 8.18 24.08
C LEU A 13 5.37 7.84 23.66
N SER A 14 4.65 7.03 24.44
CA SER A 14 3.25 6.67 24.14
C SER A 14 2.32 7.87 24.03
N GLN A 15 2.64 9.00 24.67
CA GLN A 15 1.87 10.24 24.56
C GLN A 15 1.95 10.87 23.16
N LEU A 16 3.01 10.55 22.39
CA LEU A 16 3.16 10.95 21.00
C LEU A 16 2.35 10.07 20.03
N PHE A 17 1.72 9.01 20.55
CA PHE A 17 0.98 8.02 19.77
C PHE A 17 -0.46 7.85 20.31
N PRO A 18 -1.29 8.91 20.31
CA PRO A 18 -2.63 8.83 20.87
C PRO A 18 -3.49 7.77 20.19
N VAL A 19 -4.21 6.98 21.00
CA VAL A 19 -5.31 6.14 20.53
C VAL A 19 -6.56 7.00 20.46
N ARG A 20 -7.24 7.03 19.31
CA ARG A 20 -8.50 7.79 19.13
C ARG A 20 -9.71 6.85 19.23
N ASP A 21 -10.90 7.41 19.09
CA ASP A 21 -12.19 6.68 19.18
C ASP A 21 -12.33 5.52 18.17
N ASP A 22 -11.50 5.52 17.12
CA ASP A 22 -11.43 4.41 16.14
C ASP A 22 -10.54 3.24 16.61
N GLU A 23 -10.07 3.27 17.87
CA GLU A 23 -9.14 2.33 18.48
C GLU A 23 -7.78 2.23 17.75
N ARG A 24 -7.47 3.19 16.86
CA ARG A 24 -6.21 3.21 16.12
C ARG A 24 -5.19 4.09 16.80
N VAL A 25 -3.93 3.71 16.66
CA VAL A 25 -2.78 4.52 17.06
C VAL A 25 -2.55 5.59 15.99
N HIS A 26 -2.58 6.85 16.39
CA HIS A 26 -2.28 8.00 15.53
C HIS A 26 -0.95 8.60 15.95
N VAL A 27 -0.25 9.25 15.02
CA VAL A 27 0.92 10.05 15.38
C VAL A 27 0.46 11.45 15.78
N PHE A 28 0.90 11.94 16.95
CA PHE A 28 0.52 13.26 17.46
C PHE A 28 0.94 14.39 16.52
N HIS A 29 2.15 14.31 15.97
CA HIS A 29 2.66 15.29 15.02
C HIS A 29 3.66 14.69 14.03
N LYS A 30 3.62 15.14 12.77
CA LYS A 30 4.48 14.62 11.69
C LYS A 30 5.98 14.66 12.02
N SER A 31 6.44 15.67 12.77
CA SER A 31 7.84 15.78 13.19
C SER A 31 8.33 14.59 14.01
N VAL A 32 7.44 13.88 14.72
CA VAL A 32 7.81 12.65 15.46
C VAL A 32 8.18 11.55 14.47
N THR A 33 7.36 11.33 13.44
CA THR A 33 7.70 10.37 12.38
C THR A 33 8.97 10.79 11.66
N ASP A 34 9.09 12.06 11.29
CA ASP A 34 10.26 12.55 10.56
C ASP A 34 11.54 12.38 11.39
N TRP A 35 11.50 12.62 12.71
CA TRP A 35 12.63 12.37 13.61
C TRP A 35 12.95 10.88 13.75
N LEU A 36 11.94 10.01 13.89
CA LEU A 36 12.14 8.56 13.99
C LEU A 36 12.77 7.98 12.72
N THR A 37 12.44 8.52 11.54
CA THR A 37 12.88 8.00 10.25
C THR A 37 14.01 8.80 9.60
N GLY A 38 14.63 9.75 10.31
CA GLY A 38 15.70 10.60 9.77
C GLY A 38 15.29 11.42 8.54
N SER A 39 14.02 11.79 8.43
CA SER A 39 13.52 12.63 7.34
C SER A 39 13.78 14.11 7.63
N PRO A 40 13.96 14.95 6.59
CA PRO A 40 14.23 16.38 6.79
C PRO A 40 13.21 17.02 7.75
N PRO A 41 13.65 17.83 8.73
CA PRO A 41 15.00 18.41 8.89
C PRO A 41 15.97 17.59 9.78
N TYR A 42 15.72 16.28 9.98
CA TYR A 42 16.53 15.39 10.83
C TYR A 42 17.37 14.40 10.02
N ASP A 43 17.85 14.84 8.85
CA ASP A 43 18.61 14.07 7.87
C ASP A 43 20.03 13.70 8.34
N ASP A 44 20.44 14.16 9.53
CA ASP A 44 21.66 13.77 10.23
C ASP A 44 21.52 12.47 11.04
N ARG A 45 20.31 11.88 11.13
CA ARG A 45 20.04 10.62 11.84
C ARG A 45 20.14 9.40 10.94
N ASP A 46 20.68 8.31 11.48
CA ASP A 46 20.95 7.04 10.81
C ASP A 46 20.56 5.83 11.67
N GLU A 47 20.86 4.62 11.16
CA GLU A 47 20.54 3.34 11.83
C GLU A 47 21.22 3.14 13.19
N ASP A 48 22.34 3.85 13.44
CA ASP A 48 23.06 3.81 14.72
C ASP A 48 22.45 4.76 15.76
N SER A 49 21.57 5.67 15.32
CA SER A 49 20.91 6.64 16.18
C SER A 49 19.88 5.97 17.10
N PRO A 50 19.82 6.31 18.41
CA PRO A 50 18.83 5.75 19.31
C PRO A 50 17.40 5.97 18.82
N PHE A 51 16.60 4.90 18.87
CA PHE A 51 15.19 4.86 18.44
C PHE A 51 14.97 5.11 16.95
N PHE A 52 16.00 4.99 16.11
CA PHE A 52 15.83 5.06 14.67
C PHE A 52 14.90 3.94 14.17
N VAL A 53 14.00 4.32 13.27
CA VAL A 53 13.07 3.42 12.60
C VAL A 53 13.43 3.40 11.13
N ASP A 54 13.92 2.25 10.66
CA ASP A 54 14.09 2.02 9.23
C ASP A 54 12.70 1.98 8.57
N ARG A 55 12.42 3.05 7.83
CA ARG A 55 11.17 3.20 7.09
C ARG A 55 11.00 2.10 6.04
N ALA A 56 12.06 1.72 5.33
CA ALA A 56 11.97 0.71 4.28
C ALA A 56 11.65 -0.67 4.89
N ALA A 57 12.33 -1.05 5.97
CA ALA A 57 12.01 -2.29 6.70
C ALA A 57 10.58 -2.27 7.25
N GLY A 58 10.12 -1.14 7.81
CA GLY A 58 8.73 -0.98 8.26
C GLY A 58 7.71 -1.17 7.13
N GLN A 59 7.97 -0.58 5.95
CA GLN A 59 7.11 -0.72 4.77
C GLN A 59 7.05 -2.17 4.28
N GLN A 60 8.17 -2.90 4.31
CA GLN A 60 8.21 -4.33 3.98
C GLN A 60 7.35 -5.16 4.94
N MET A 61 7.45 -4.91 6.25
CA MET A 61 6.64 -5.60 7.25
C MET A 61 5.14 -5.37 7.02
N VAL A 62 4.74 -4.13 6.76
CA VAL A 62 3.34 -3.79 6.52
C VAL A 62 2.85 -4.34 5.18
N ALA A 63 3.67 -4.29 4.12
CA ALA A 63 3.35 -4.89 2.83
C ALA A 63 3.06 -6.40 2.96
N LYS A 64 3.89 -7.11 3.72
CA LYS A 64 3.69 -8.54 4.00
C LYS A 64 2.38 -8.80 4.75
N ALA A 65 2.10 -8.04 5.81
CA ALA A 65 0.85 -8.17 6.56
C ALA A 65 -0.38 -7.85 5.68
N CYS A 66 -0.28 -6.86 4.79
CA CYS A 66 -1.33 -6.53 3.84
C CYS A 66 -1.56 -7.68 2.83
N ALA A 67 -0.52 -8.40 2.41
CA ALA A 67 -0.63 -9.52 1.49
C ALA A 67 -1.38 -10.74 2.08
N GLU A 68 -1.45 -10.87 3.41
CA GLU A 68 -2.23 -11.95 4.06
C GLU A 68 -3.74 -11.74 3.93
N ALA A 69 -4.20 -10.48 3.87
CA ALA A 69 -5.60 -10.12 3.73
C ALA A 69 -5.78 -8.87 2.85
N PRO A 70 -5.44 -8.92 1.55
CA PRO A 70 -5.32 -7.75 0.68
C PRO A 70 -6.64 -7.06 0.37
N ARG A 71 -7.77 -7.69 0.72
CA ARG A 71 -9.12 -7.14 0.55
C ARG A 71 -9.71 -6.59 1.85
N SER A 72 -8.98 -6.64 2.97
CA SER A 72 -9.36 -5.99 4.23
C SER A 72 -9.30 -4.47 4.10
N GLY A 73 -10.09 -3.71 4.87
CA GLY A 73 -10.27 -2.27 4.64
C GLY A 73 -8.98 -1.43 4.55
N TYR A 74 -8.00 -1.69 5.43
CA TYR A 74 -6.70 -1.00 5.36
C TYR A 74 -5.83 -1.52 4.22
N ALA A 75 -5.64 -2.85 4.14
CA ALA A 75 -4.77 -3.46 3.15
C ALA A 75 -5.27 -3.19 1.73
N ASN A 76 -6.58 -3.25 1.49
CA ASN A 76 -7.18 -2.94 0.21
C ASN A 76 -6.78 -1.55 -0.26
N ARG A 77 -6.85 -0.54 0.62
CA ARG A 77 -6.47 0.82 0.25
C ARG A 77 -4.96 1.01 0.08
N TRP A 78 -4.13 0.37 0.90
CA TRP A 78 -2.73 0.75 1.06
C TRP A 78 -1.70 -0.28 0.63
N ALA A 79 -2.08 -1.52 0.30
CA ALA A 79 -1.13 -2.59 -0.02
C ALA A 79 -0.18 -2.21 -1.18
N LEU A 80 -0.71 -1.69 -2.29
CA LEU A 80 0.12 -1.22 -3.41
C LEU A 80 1.08 -0.10 -3.01
N HIS A 81 0.66 0.79 -2.10
CA HIS A 81 1.54 1.83 -1.59
C HIS A 81 2.71 1.24 -0.82
N HIS A 82 2.43 0.33 0.12
CA HIS A 82 3.47 -0.33 0.92
C HIS A 82 4.42 -1.15 0.06
N CYS A 83 3.92 -1.93 -0.91
CA CYS A 83 4.78 -2.67 -1.83
C CYS A 83 5.71 -1.75 -2.63
N ALA A 84 5.20 -0.61 -3.11
CA ALA A 84 6.02 0.33 -3.87
C ALA A 84 7.06 1.07 -3.01
N GLU A 85 6.72 1.47 -1.77
CA GLU A 85 7.69 2.05 -0.82
C GLU A 85 8.77 1.04 -0.40
N ALA A 86 8.39 -0.23 -0.26
CA ALA A 86 9.27 -1.34 0.07
C ALA A 86 10.14 -1.82 -1.12
N ALA A 87 9.90 -1.28 -2.33
CA ALA A 87 10.42 -1.80 -3.59
C ALA A 87 10.13 -3.31 -3.84
N ASP A 88 9.08 -3.85 -3.22
CA ASP A 88 8.60 -5.21 -3.43
C ASP A 88 7.70 -5.27 -4.67
N TRP A 89 8.35 -5.19 -5.83
CA TRP A 89 7.69 -5.20 -7.13
C TRP A 89 7.03 -6.55 -7.48
N GLY A 90 7.45 -7.63 -6.82
CA GLY A 90 6.82 -8.94 -6.96
C GLY A 90 5.43 -8.97 -6.33
N ALA A 91 5.34 -8.60 -5.05
CA ALA A 91 4.06 -8.48 -4.35
C ALA A 91 3.18 -7.40 -4.99
N PHE A 92 3.77 -6.28 -5.41
CA PHE A 92 3.07 -5.23 -6.15
C PHE A 92 2.39 -5.80 -7.40
N ALA A 93 3.13 -6.57 -8.22
CA ALA A 93 2.61 -7.16 -9.45
C ALA A 93 1.45 -8.12 -9.16
N CYS A 94 1.61 -9.01 -8.18
CA CYS A 94 0.56 -9.96 -7.78
C CYS A 94 -0.77 -9.24 -7.46
N LEU A 95 -0.73 -8.18 -6.65
CA LEU A 95 -1.90 -7.39 -6.30
C LEU A 95 -2.45 -6.61 -7.50
N ALA A 96 -1.56 -5.96 -8.26
CA ALA A 96 -1.91 -5.15 -9.42
C ALA A 96 -2.59 -5.95 -10.54
N THR A 97 -2.35 -7.26 -10.62
CA THR A 97 -2.96 -8.16 -11.60
C THR A 97 -4.12 -8.99 -11.05
N ASP A 98 -4.41 -8.96 -9.75
CA ASP A 98 -5.56 -9.67 -9.16
C ASP A 98 -6.86 -8.90 -9.42
N LEU A 99 -7.69 -9.41 -10.34
CA LEU A 99 -8.99 -8.81 -10.68
C LEU A 99 -9.93 -8.68 -9.47
N GLY A 100 -9.91 -9.64 -8.54
CA GLY A 100 -10.71 -9.58 -7.31
C GLY A 100 -10.20 -8.52 -6.33
N TYR A 101 -8.89 -8.27 -6.29
CA TYR A 101 -8.34 -7.13 -5.56
C TYR A 101 -8.78 -5.80 -6.20
N LEU A 102 -8.68 -5.66 -7.53
CA LEU A 102 -9.10 -4.45 -8.24
C LEU A 102 -10.61 -4.19 -8.03
N GLU A 103 -11.45 -5.21 -8.13
CA GLU A 103 -12.89 -5.12 -7.84
C GLU A 103 -13.15 -4.64 -6.41
N ALA A 104 -12.47 -5.23 -5.42
CA ALA A 104 -12.59 -4.82 -4.03
C ALA A 104 -12.20 -3.33 -3.83
N ARG A 105 -11.19 -2.83 -4.56
CA ARG A 105 -10.82 -1.39 -4.52
C ARG A 105 -11.97 -0.49 -4.93
N PHE A 106 -12.63 -0.82 -6.04
CA PHE A 106 -13.77 -0.07 -6.54
C PHE A 106 -14.97 -0.18 -5.60
N ALA A 107 -15.27 -1.39 -5.11
CA ALA A 107 -16.38 -1.62 -4.18
C ALA A 107 -16.20 -0.86 -2.86
N ALA A 108 -14.95 -0.70 -2.40
CA ALA A 108 -14.61 0.08 -1.20
C ALA A 108 -14.50 1.61 -1.45
N GLY A 109 -14.81 2.10 -2.65
CA GLY A 109 -14.73 3.52 -3.01
C GLY A 109 -13.30 4.06 -3.11
N SER A 110 -12.30 3.19 -3.25
CA SER A 110 -10.87 3.54 -3.33
C SER A 110 -10.25 3.30 -4.73
N GLY A 111 -11.11 3.07 -5.73
CA GLY A 111 -10.68 2.80 -7.11
C GLY A 111 -10.21 4.02 -7.90
N ALA A 112 -10.64 5.23 -7.53
CA ALA A 112 -10.32 6.46 -8.26
C ALA A 112 -8.81 6.75 -8.35
N THR A 113 -8.02 6.33 -7.36
CA THR A 113 -6.56 6.52 -7.33
C THR A 113 -5.78 5.36 -7.95
N LEU A 114 -6.46 4.26 -8.28
CA LEU A 114 -5.82 3.00 -8.66
C LEU A 114 -4.98 3.12 -9.92
N GLY A 115 -5.43 3.91 -10.91
CA GLY A 115 -4.64 4.18 -12.12
C GLY A 115 -3.29 4.86 -11.82
N LEU A 116 -3.26 5.80 -10.87
CA LEU A 116 -2.03 6.48 -10.44
C LEU A 116 -1.12 5.53 -9.65
N GLU A 117 -1.69 4.72 -8.76
CA GLU A 117 -0.95 3.73 -7.98
C GLU A 117 -0.28 2.70 -8.89
N LEU A 118 -1.01 2.12 -9.85
CA LEU A 118 -0.46 1.19 -10.84
C LEU A 118 0.62 1.85 -11.71
N GLY A 119 0.50 3.16 -11.94
CA GLY A 119 1.52 3.96 -12.62
C GLY A 119 2.87 4.02 -11.90
N ARG A 120 2.91 3.77 -10.59
CA ARG A 120 4.17 3.72 -9.80
C ARG A 120 5.11 2.60 -10.24
N ALA A 121 4.60 1.55 -10.89
CA ALA A 121 5.43 0.48 -11.45
C ALA A 121 6.24 0.93 -12.69
N ARG A 122 6.07 2.16 -13.19
CA ARG A 122 6.83 2.67 -14.34
C ARG A 122 8.33 2.67 -14.04
N GLY A 123 9.09 1.93 -14.85
CA GLY A 123 10.54 1.77 -14.69
C GLY A 123 10.96 0.65 -13.72
N ALA A 124 10.01 0.02 -13.03
CA ALA A 124 10.27 -1.15 -12.21
C ALA A 124 10.32 -2.44 -13.05
N ALA A 125 10.88 -3.51 -12.48
CA ALA A 125 10.96 -4.82 -13.13
C ALA A 125 9.59 -5.39 -13.53
N CYS A 126 8.52 -5.06 -12.78
CA CYS A 126 7.15 -5.51 -13.07
C CYS A 126 6.38 -4.60 -14.05
N ALA A 127 6.98 -3.54 -14.59
CA ALA A 127 6.28 -2.53 -15.40
C ALA A 127 5.49 -3.14 -16.57
N ALA A 128 6.10 -4.08 -17.30
CA ALA A 128 5.48 -4.71 -18.46
C ALA A 128 4.26 -5.56 -18.10
N GLN A 129 4.29 -6.22 -16.93
CA GLN A 129 3.19 -7.02 -16.41
C GLN A 129 2.02 -6.15 -15.93
N VAL A 130 2.31 -5.04 -15.24
CA VAL A 130 1.31 -4.17 -14.62
C VAL A 130 0.66 -3.21 -15.62
N ALA A 131 1.40 -2.72 -16.62
CA ALA A 131 0.92 -1.67 -17.52
C ALA A 131 -0.41 -1.99 -18.24
N PRO A 132 -0.69 -3.22 -18.71
CA PRO A 132 -2.00 -3.58 -19.27
C PRO A 132 -3.16 -3.38 -18.29
N PHE A 133 -2.97 -3.72 -17.01
CA PHE A 133 -3.98 -3.55 -15.95
C PHE A 133 -4.21 -2.08 -15.63
N GLY A 134 -3.13 -1.29 -15.58
CA GLY A 134 -3.25 0.17 -15.43
C GLY A 134 -4.07 0.81 -16.56
N ARG A 135 -3.83 0.40 -17.81
CA ARG A 135 -4.63 0.87 -18.97
C ARG A 135 -6.08 0.43 -18.87
N PHE A 136 -6.33 -0.83 -18.54
CA PHE A 136 -7.68 -1.36 -18.35
C PHE A 136 -8.46 -0.57 -17.29
N VAL A 137 -7.87 -0.37 -16.11
CA VAL A 137 -8.46 0.41 -15.02
C VAL A 137 -8.80 1.83 -15.46
N ILE A 138 -7.88 2.50 -16.16
CA ILE A 138 -8.10 3.88 -16.64
C ILE A 138 -9.20 3.93 -17.71
N SER A 139 -9.17 3.04 -18.70
CA SER A 139 -10.15 3.00 -19.79
C SER A 139 -11.56 2.68 -19.28
N CYS A 140 -11.68 1.81 -18.29
CA CYS A 140 -12.95 1.38 -17.72
C CYS A 140 -13.38 2.17 -16.47
N MET A 141 -12.58 3.14 -16.00
CA MET A 141 -12.79 3.87 -14.73
C MET A 141 -14.21 4.40 -14.58
N HIS A 142 -14.75 5.03 -15.62
CA HIS A 142 -16.09 5.61 -15.62
C HIS A 142 -17.20 4.58 -15.38
N ILE A 143 -17.01 3.32 -15.77
CA ILE A 143 -17.95 2.22 -15.47
C ILE A 143 -17.67 1.70 -14.07
N LEU A 144 -16.41 1.39 -13.76
CA LEU A 144 -16.01 0.73 -12.51
C LEU A 144 -16.28 1.55 -11.25
N MET A 145 -16.32 2.89 -11.38
CA MET A 145 -16.71 3.78 -10.28
C MET A 145 -18.19 3.67 -9.90
N HIS A 146 -19.05 3.22 -10.81
CA HIS A 146 -20.48 3.05 -10.59
C HIS A 146 -20.88 1.58 -10.44
N GLU A 147 -20.19 0.69 -11.16
CA GLU A 147 -20.45 -0.75 -11.20
C GLU A 147 -19.16 -1.54 -10.89
N PRO A 148 -18.73 -1.60 -9.61
CA PRO A 148 -17.48 -2.28 -9.24
C PRO A 148 -17.42 -3.76 -9.62
N THR A 149 -18.55 -4.47 -9.54
CA THR A 149 -18.66 -5.90 -9.86
C THR A 149 -18.49 -6.20 -11.36
N ALA A 150 -18.42 -5.16 -12.20
CA ALA A 150 -18.19 -5.30 -13.63
C ALA A 150 -16.73 -5.61 -13.99
N VAL A 151 -15.77 -5.60 -13.05
CA VAL A 151 -14.34 -5.86 -13.34
C VAL A 151 -14.16 -7.16 -14.11
N SER A 152 -14.72 -8.27 -13.63
CA SER A 152 -14.62 -9.58 -14.29
C SER A 152 -15.26 -9.57 -15.69
N GLN A 153 -16.45 -8.97 -15.81
CA GLN A 153 -17.17 -8.87 -17.08
C GLN A 153 -16.43 -8.00 -18.12
N LEU A 154 -15.76 -6.94 -17.70
CA LEU A 154 -14.97 -6.08 -18.58
C LEU A 154 -13.63 -6.72 -18.94
N ALA A 155 -13.05 -7.53 -18.04
CA ALA A 155 -11.85 -8.29 -18.29
C ALA A 155 -12.06 -9.38 -19.37
N CYS A 156 -13.21 -10.08 -19.34
CA CYS A 156 -13.54 -11.10 -20.34
C CYS A 156 -13.81 -10.54 -21.75
N GLN A 157 -14.11 -9.25 -21.84
CA GLN A 157 -14.32 -8.54 -23.12
C GLN A 157 -13.04 -7.96 -23.71
N GLN A 158 -11.91 -8.08 -23.01
CA GLN A 158 -10.62 -7.65 -23.56
C GLN A 158 -10.19 -8.56 -24.73
N PRO A 159 -9.34 -8.05 -25.66
CA PRO A 159 -8.74 -8.88 -26.70
C PRO A 159 -8.07 -10.12 -26.11
N LYS A 160 -8.23 -11.28 -26.75
CA LYS A 160 -7.75 -12.58 -26.23
C LYS A 160 -6.23 -12.63 -26.00
N ASP A 161 -5.47 -11.82 -26.73
CA ASP A 161 -4.02 -11.70 -26.61
C ASP A 161 -3.57 -10.79 -25.46
N CYS A 162 -4.49 -9.97 -24.92
CA CYS A 162 -4.23 -9.04 -23.80
C CYS A 162 -3.98 -9.80 -22.48
N ALA A 163 -3.07 -9.27 -21.66
CA ALA A 163 -2.74 -9.84 -20.36
C ALA A 163 -3.94 -9.88 -19.40
N VAL A 164 -4.85 -8.89 -19.48
CA VAL A 164 -6.05 -8.83 -18.61
C VAL A 164 -7.00 -9.98 -18.95
N PHE A 165 -7.22 -10.27 -20.23
CA PHE A 165 -8.03 -11.42 -20.66
C PHE A 165 -7.42 -12.73 -20.18
N LYS A 166 -6.10 -12.90 -20.39
CA LYS A 166 -5.38 -14.12 -19.98
C LYS A 166 -5.46 -14.40 -18.47
N VAL A 167 -5.46 -13.35 -17.65
CA VAL A 167 -5.64 -13.51 -16.20
C VAL A 167 -7.08 -13.81 -15.83
N TRP A 168 -8.05 -13.26 -16.54
CA TRP A 168 -9.46 -13.61 -16.33
C TRP A 168 -9.77 -15.07 -16.72
N GLU A 169 -9.12 -15.59 -17.77
CA GLU A 169 -9.32 -16.94 -18.29
C GLU A 169 -8.65 -18.04 -17.42
N ALA A 170 -7.62 -17.67 -16.65
CA ALA A 170 -6.81 -18.59 -15.83
C ALA A 170 -7.47 -18.97 -14.51
#